data_AF-A0ABD2GYY9-F1
#
_entry.id   AF-A0ABD2GYY9-F1
#
_cell.length_a   1.000
_cell.length_b   1.000
_cell.length_c   1.000
_cell.angle_alpha   90.00
_cell.angle_beta   90.00
_cell.angle_gamma   90.00
#
_symmetry.space_group_name_H-M   'P 1'
#
loop_
_entity.id
_entity.type
_entity.pdbx_description
1 polymer ?
#
loop_
_entity_poly.entity_id
_entity_poly.type
_entity_poly.pdbx_seq_one_letter_code
_entity_poly.pdbx_strand_id
1 'polypeptide(L)'
;MATGGGGGGGGARQRRRKAGLAGLCWKTCYFPILFWVVTVCGEEKTLIVETWLKNYGYLLPHDLRTSDLRQEKAMQSAVAAMQRFYGIPVTGILDETTIEWMRRPRCGVPDHPHTTRRQRNKRYALTGQKWRDKKISYSISNFTPKVGEKDTQRAIRQAFNVWQTVTPLSFQEVPYSEIKNDGKEADIMIFFASGFHGDSSPFDGEGGFLAHAYFPGAGIGGDTHFDSDEPWTLGNANHDGETTSSRH
;
A
#
# COMPACT_ATOMS: atom_id res chain seq x y z
N MET A 1 -40.27 69.18 40.97
CA MET A 1 -38.92 69.80 41.06
C MET A 1 -37.88 68.69 40.94
N ALA A 2 -36.77 68.99 40.24
CA ALA A 2 -35.63 68.14 39.84
C ALA A 2 -35.93 67.06 38.77
N THR A 3 -35.55 67.19 37.49
CA THR A 3 -34.21 67.17 36.81
C THR A 3 -33.44 65.87 37.06
N GLY A 4 -32.80 65.17 36.12
CA GLY A 4 -32.52 65.29 34.67
C GLY A 4 -32.02 63.90 34.22
N GLY A 5 -32.09 63.53 32.94
CA GLY A 5 -31.00 63.71 31.98
C GLY A 5 -30.35 62.36 31.63
N GLY A 6 -30.18 62.07 30.33
CA GLY A 6 -29.36 60.93 29.89
C GLY A 6 -29.69 60.36 28.51
N GLY A 7 -28.88 60.73 27.52
CA GLY A 7 -28.19 59.77 26.65
C GLY A 7 -28.92 59.16 25.45
N GLY A 8 -28.36 59.43 24.25
CA GLY A 8 -27.88 58.34 23.41
C GLY A 8 -28.64 58.05 22.11
N GLY A 9 -27.92 58.22 20.99
CA GLY A 9 -27.91 57.25 19.88
C GLY A 9 -28.95 57.42 18.79
N GLY A 10 -28.49 57.59 17.56
CA GLY A 10 -29.32 57.47 16.36
C GLY A 10 -28.47 57.46 15.10
N GLY A 11 -28.27 56.27 14.55
CA GLY A 11 -27.54 56.08 13.30
C GLY A 11 -28.41 56.20 12.03
N ALA A 12 -27.81 55.70 10.95
CA ALA A 12 -28.38 55.26 9.68
C ALA A 12 -28.44 56.25 8.50
N ARG A 13 -27.55 55.95 7.52
CA ARG A 13 -27.83 55.65 6.09
C ARG A 13 -28.72 56.59 5.28
N GLN A 14 -28.19 57.00 4.12
CA GLN A 14 -28.70 56.85 2.72
C GLN A 14 -28.01 57.94 1.86
N ARG A 15 -27.76 57.88 0.55
CA ARG A 15 -28.11 56.99 -0.58
C ARG A 15 -27.29 57.51 -1.79
N ARG A 16 -26.92 56.61 -2.74
CA ARG A 16 -27.00 56.72 -4.23
C ARG A 16 -26.53 58.04 -4.92
N ARG A 17 -25.74 58.08 -6.02
CA ARG A 17 -25.78 57.32 -7.29
C ARG A 17 -24.77 57.94 -8.30
N LYS A 18 -24.24 57.09 -9.22
CA LYS A 18 -23.80 57.35 -10.63
C LYS A 18 -22.63 58.33 -10.84
N ALA A 19 -21.84 58.34 -11.92
CA ALA A 19 -21.37 57.46 -13.00
C ALA A 19 -20.47 58.37 -13.87
N GLY A 20 -19.38 57.89 -14.48
CA GLY A 20 -18.65 58.69 -15.47
C GLY A 20 -17.22 58.22 -15.76
N LEU A 21 -17.04 57.62 -16.93
CA LEU A 21 -15.78 57.20 -17.55
C LEU A 21 -14.91 58.40 -18.00
N ALA A 22 -13.59 58.22 -18.03
CA ALA A 22 -12.73 58.41 -19.21
C ALA A 22 -11.25 58.23 -18.86
N GLY A 23 -10.50 57.49 -19.70
CA GLY A 23 -9.03 57.49 -19.67
C GLY A 23 -8.37 56.18 -20.11
N LEU A 24 -8.43 55.85 -21.40
CA LEU A 24 -7.54 54.88 -22.05
C LEU A 24 -6.11 55.44 -22.11
N CYS A 25 -5.08 54.62 -21.86
CA CYS A 25 -3.93 54.58 -22.77
C CYS A 25 -3.10 53.29 -22.60
N TRP A 26 -2.67 52.78 -23.75
CA TRP A 26 -2.04 51.49 -24.02
C TRP A 26 -0.78 51.15 -23.22
N LYS A 27 -0.60 49.85 -22.94
CA LYS A 27 0.52 49.05 -23.48
C LYS A 27 0.33 47.56 -23.18
N THR A 28 0.19 46.80 -24.26
CA THR A 28 0.27 45.34 -24.30
C THR A 28 1.70 44.89 -24.02
N CYS A 29 1.90 44.07 -23.00
CA CYS A 29 3.09 43.23 -22.87
C CYS A 29 2.64 41.78 -22.92
N TYR A 30 2.91 41.16 -24.07
CA TYR A 30 2.87 39.72 -24.27
C TYR A 30 3.85 39.08 -23.27
N PHE A 31 3.35 38.36 -22.28
CA PHE A 31 4.14 37.39 -21.54
C PHE A 31 4.01 36.04 -22.27
N PRO A 32 5.07 35.53 -22.92
CA PRO A 32 5.03 34.17 -23.42
C PRO A 32 4.89 33.24 -22.23
N ILE A 33 3.81 32.46 -22.23
CA ILE A 33 3.59 31.32 -21.34
C ILE A 33 4.70 30.32 -21.67
N LEU A 34 5.80 30.42 -20.93
CA LEU A 34 6.78 29.36 -20.79
C LEU A 34 6.06 28.22 -20.07
N PHE A 35 5.45 27.35 -20.87
CA PHE A 35 4.95 26.04 -20.48
C PHE A 35 6.18 25.22 -20.10
N TRP A 36 6.69 25.45 -18.89
CA TRP A 36 7.62 24.53 -18.25
C TRP A 36 6.85 23.24 -18.08
N VAL A 37 7.22 22.24 -18.90
CA VAL A 37 6.97 20.85 -18.61
C VAL A 37 7.64 20.60 -17.26
N VAL A 38 6.85 20.70 -16.19
CA VAL A 38 7.22 20.08 -14.92
C VAL A 38 7.03 18.60 -15.19
N THR A 39 8.10 17.97 -15.65
CA THR A 39 8.29 16.54 -15.48
C THR A 39 8.04 16.28 -14.00
N VAL A 40 6.92 15.63 -13.69
CA VAL A 40 6.71 15.00 -12.39
C VAL A 40 7.74 13.88 -12.34
N CYS A 41 8.95 14.21 -11.91
CA CYS A 41 9.88 13.21 -11.44
C CYS A 41 9.21 12.57 -10.22
N GLY A 42 8.89 11.29 -10.33
CA GLY A 42 8.39 10.49 -9.23
C GLY A 42 9.28 10.69 -8.01
N GLU A 43 8.64 10.79 -6.85
CA GLU A 43 9.30 10.89 -5.56
C GLU A 43 10.21 9.65 -5.42
N GLU A 44 11.53 9.83 -5.47
CA GLU A 44 12.46 8.73 -5.24
C GLU A 44 12.30 8.30 -3.77
N LYS A 45 11.47 7.27 -3.52
CA LYS A 45 11.33 6.70 -2.19
C LYS A 45 12.71 6.29 -1.70
N THR A 46 13.16 6.95 -0.63
CA THR A 46 14.45 6.65 -0.01
C THR A 46 14.37 5.27 0.62
N LEU A 47 15.04 4.29 0.02
CA LEU A 47 15.13 2.94 0.55
C LEU A 47 15.92 2.96 1.86
N ILE A 48 15.23 2.86 2.99
CA ILE A 48 15.88 2.67 4.30
C ILE A 48 16.15 1.17 4.46
N VAL A 49 17.36 0.76 4.07
CA VAL A 49 17.79 -0.66 4.01
C VAL A 49 17.59 -1.39 5.33
N GLU A 50 17.90 -0.75 6.46
CA GLU A 50 17.70 -1.34 7.78
C GLU A 50 16.22 -1.66 8.04
N THR A 51 15.33 -0.73 7.72
CA THR A 51 13.88 -0.91 7.87
C THR A 51 13.38 -2.00 6.93
N TRP A 52 13.84 -2.01 5.68
CA TRP A 52 13.49 -3.06 4.72
C TRP A 52 13.89 -4.45 5.24
N LEU A 53 15.13 -4.60 5.71
CA LEU A 53 15.62 -5.88 6.23
C LEU A 53 14.87 -6.32 7.49
N LYS A 54 14.45 -5.38 8.34
CA LYS A 54 13.59 -5.67 9.50
C LYS A 54 12.20 -6.13 9.07
N ASN A 55 11.57 -5.39 8.16
CA ASN A 55 10.20 -5.69 7.70
C ASN A 55 10.10 -7.08 7.07
N TYR A 56 11.14 -7.51 6.35
CA TYR A 56 11.17 -8.85 5.73
C TYR A 56 11.81 -9.95 6.59
N GLY A 57 12.18 -9.65 7.83
CA GLY A 57 12.67 -10.63 8.81
C GLY A 57 14.14 -11.03 8.67
N TYR A 58 14.92 -10.31 7.87
CA TYR A 58 16.37 -10.54 7.73
C TYR A 58 17.19 -9.96 8.88
N LEU A 59 16.68 -8.90 9.50
CA LEU A 59 17.33 -8.21 10.62
C LEU A 59 16.40 -8.18 11.83
N LEU A 60 16.86 -8.69 12.97
CA LEU A 60 16.07 -8.66 14.21
C LEU A 60 15.98 -7.24 14.78
N PRO A 61 14.89 -6.89 15.48
CA PRO A 61 14.81 -5.65 16.25
C PRO A 61 15.99 -5.54 17.23
N HIS A 62 16.60 -4.36 17.29
CA HIS A 62 17.86 -4.12 17.98
C HIS A 62 17.78 -4.45 19.48
N ASP A 63 18.76 -5.19 19.99
CA ASP A 63 18.99 -5.34 21.42
C ASP A 63 19.97 -4.24 21.83
N LEU A 64 19.58 -3.31 22.72
CA LEU A 64 20.26 -2.02 23.03
C LEU A 64 21.70 -2.15 23.60
N ARG A 65 22.33 -3.32 23.52
CA ARG A 65 23.62 -3.69 24.12
C ARG A 65 24.72 -4.12 23.14
N THR A 66 24.51 -4.05 21.82
CA THR A 66 25.51 -4.56 20.86
C THR A 66 26.49 -3.49 20.38
N SER A 67 27.78 -3.83 20.32
CA SER A 67 28.86 -2.96 19.79
C SER A 67 28.74 -2.73 18.28
N ASP A 68 29.18 -1.57 17.78
CA ASP A 68 29.12 -1.18 16.35
C ASP A 68 29.60 -2.27 15.37
N LEU A 69 30.71 -2.95 15.66
CA LEU A 69 31.24 -4.06 14.82
C LEU A 69 30.27 -5.25 14.71
N ARG A 70 29.46 -5.51 15.74
CA ARG A 70 28.44 -6.57 15.70
C ARG A 70 27.25 -6.14 14.85
N GLN A 71 26.93 -4.85 14.85
CA GLN A 71 25.86 -4.29 14.02
C GLN A 71 26.22 -4.36 12.53
N GLU A 72 27.44 -3.99 12.15
CA GLU A 72 27.92 -4.10 10.77
C GLU A 72 27.87 -5.55 10.27
N LYS A 73 28.37 -6.49 11.08
CA LYS A 73 28.32 -7.91 10.74
C LYS A 73 26.89 -8.46 10.63
N ALA A 74 25.98 -7.99 11.48
CA ALA A 74 24.57 -8.36 11.40
C ALA A 74 23.93 -7.84 10.10
N MET A 75 24.22 -6.60 9.71
CA MET A 75 23.76 -6.01 8.46
C MET A 75 24.27 -6.79 7.24
N GLN A 76 25.57 -7.06 7.17
CA GLN A 76 26.16 -7.86 6.08
C GLN A 76 25.55 -9.26 6.00
N SER A 77 25.30 -9.89 7.14
CA SER A 77 24.68 -11.22 7.21
C SER A 77 23.22 -11.17 6.73
N ALA A 78 22.48 -10.11 7.08
CA ALA A 78 21.10 -9.90 6.64
C ALA A 78 21.02 -9.69 5.13
N VAL A 79 21.91 -8.86 4.55
CA VAL A 79 22.03 -8.67 3.10
C VAL A 79 22.37 -9.98 2.39
N ALA A 80 23.35 -10.74 2.90
CA ALA A 80 23.72 -12.04 2.32
C ALA A 80 22.57 -13.07 2.39
N ALA A 81 21.73 -13.01 3.43
CA ALA A 81 20.56 -13.85 3.56
C ALA A 81 19.49 -13.49 2.51
N MET A 82 19.24 -12.19 2.30
CA MET A 82 18.36 -11.69 1.24
C MET A 82 18.88 -12.13 -0.14
N GLN A 83 20.14 -11.87 -0.45
CA GLN A 83 20.72 -12.22 -1.75
C GLN A 83 20.55 -13.71 -2.08
N ARG A 84 20.76 -14.57 -1.07
CA ARG A 84 20.53 -16.01 -1.20
C ARG A 84 19.07 -16.38 -1.43
N PHE A 85 18.13 -15.68 -0.76
CA PHE A 85 16.69 -15.91 -0.94
C PHE A 85 16.24 -15.58 -2.36
N TYR A 86 16.73 -14.46 -2.90
CA TYR A 86 16.42 -13.98 -4.25
C TYR A 86 17.22 -14.66 -5.37
N GLY A 87 18.23 -15.46 -5.03
CA GLY A 87 19.08 -16.13 -6.01
C GLY A 87 20.03 -15.20 -6.76
N ILE A 88 20.39 -14.05 -6.17
CA ILE A 88 21.38 -13.10 -6.70
C ILE A 88 22.77 -13.36 -6.09
N PRO A 89 23.87 -12.81 -6.65
CA PRO A 89 25.21 -13.02 -6.12
C PRO A 89 25.31 -12.66 -4.62
N VAL A 90 25.79 -13.61 -3.81
CA VAL A 90 25.86 -13.45 -2.36
C VAL A 90 27.17 -12.75 -1.98
N THR A 91 27.15 -11.42 -2.00
CA THR A 91 28.29 -10.56 -1.64
C THR A 91 28.24 -10.12 -0.18
N GLY A 92 27.06 -10.08 0.43
CA GLY A 92 26.81 -9.47 1.74
C GLY A 92 26.95 -7.94 1.74
N ILE A 93 27.09 -7.34 0.56
CA ILE A 93 27.29 -5.91 0.34
C ILE A 93 26.05 -5.34 -0.35
N LEU A 94 25.68 -4.13 0.02
CA LEU A 94 24.62 -3.38 -0.64
C LEU A 94 25.15 -2.79 -1.95
N ASP A 95 25.31 -3.63 -2.97
CA ASP A 95 25.66 -3.23 -4.33
C ASP A 95 24.43 -2.79 -5.13
N GLU A 96 24.67 -2.18 -6.30
CA GLU A 96 23.61 -1.64 -7.18
C GLU A 96 22.58 -2.72 -7.55
N THR A 97 23.03 -3.93 -7.85
CA THR A 97 22.16 -5.08 -8.10
C THR A 97 21.29 -5.39 -6.88
N THR A 98 21.85 -5.45 -5.68
CA THR A 98 21.08 -5.70 -4.45
C THR A 98 20.01 -4.63 -4.24
N ILE A 99 20.35 -3.36 -4.43
CA ILE A 99 19.40 -2.24 -4.30
C ILE A 99 18.28 -2.34 -5.34
N GLU A 100 18.61 -2.64 -6.60
CA GLU A 100 17.63 -2.83 -7.66
C GLU A 100 16.63 -3.92 -7.29
N TRP A 101 17.12 -5.07 -6.78
CA TRP A 101 16.26 -6.16 -6.33
C TRP A 101 15.42 -5.81 -5.10
N MET A 102 15.94 -5.02 -4.16
CA MET A 102 15.17 -4.53 -3.00
C MET A 102 14.04 -3.58 -3.40
N ARG A 103 14.21 -2.82 -4.48
CA ARG A 103 13.24 -1.85 -4.99
C ARG A 103 12.12 -2.47 -5.82
N ARG A 104 12.23 -3.75 -6.21
CA ARG A 104 11.18 -4.42 -7.00
C ARG A 104 9.89 -4.53 -6.18
N PRO A 105 8.73 -4.16 -6.76
CA PRO A 105 7.44 -4.32 -6.09
C PRO A 105 7.23 -5.76 -5.64
N ARG A 106 6.73 -5.95 -4.42
CA ARG A 106 6.62 -7.28 -3.83
C ARG A 106 5.50 -7.37 -2.80
N CYS A 107 5.23 -8.60 -2.37
CA CYS A 107 4.31 -8.86 -1.26
C CYS A 107 4.94 -8.35 0.06
N GLY A 108 4.14 -7.76 0.93
CA GLY A 108 4.56 -7.29 2.26
C GLY A 108 4.77 -8.40 3.30
N VAL A 109 4.51 -9.66 2.94
CA VAL A 109 4.72 -10.81 3.85
C VAL A 109 6.24 -11.05 4.06
N PRO A 110 6.71 -11.21 5.31
CA PRO A 110 8.12 -11.47 5.59
C PRO A 110 8.65 -12.78 5.00
N ASP A 111 9.86 -12.74 4.43
CA ASP A 111 10.54 -13.92 3.88
C ASP A 111 10.94 -14.91 4.99
N HIS A 112 11.36 -14.35 6.13
CA HIS A 112 11.78 -15.08 7.31
C HIS A 112 10.90 -14.70 8.50
N PRO A 113 9.66 -15.23 8.59
CA PRO A 113 8.80 -14.92 9.72
C PRO A 113 9.50 -15.37 11.02
N HIS A 114 9.52 -14.50 12.03
CA HIS A 114 10.12 -14.79 13.33
C HIS A 114 9.26 -15.79 14.12
N THR A 115 9.18 -17.03 13.65
CA THR A 115 8.50 -18.10 14.37
C THR A 115 9.45 -18.64 15.45
N THR A 116 9.05 -18.51 16.72
CA THR A 116 9.84 -18.87 17.92
C THR A 116 10.09 -20.38 18.10
N ARG A 117 9.74 -21.23 17.13
CA ARG A 117 9.92 -22.68 17.23
C ARG A 117 10.89 -23.19 16.15
N ARG A 118 12.02 -23.73 16.63
CA ARG A 118 12.92 -24.64 15.90
C ARG A 118 12.22 -25.98 15.61
N GLN A 119 11.06 -25.95 14.97
CA GLN A 119 10.53 -27.14 14.31
C GLN A 119 10.92 -27.08 12.84
N ARG A 120 11.16 -28.25 12.26
CA ARG A 120 11.42 -28.42 10.83
C ARG A 120 10.14 -28.00 10.09
N ASN A 121 9.98 -26.71 9.86
CA ASN A 121 8.82 -26.16 9.18
C ASN A 121 8.74 -26.79 7.80
N LYS A 122 7.58 -27.33 7.45
CA LYS A 122 7.33 -27.77 6.08
C LYS A 122 7.46 -26.52 5.19
N ARG A 123 8.12 -26.65 4.03
CA ARG A 123 8.36 -25.51 3.11
C ARG A 123 7.10 -24.70 2.75
N TYR A 124 5.93 -25.31 2.90
CA TYR A 124 4.64 -24.73 2.51
C TYR A 124 3.65 -24.58 3.68
N ALA A 125 4.06 -24.86 4.93
CA ALA A 125 3.20 -24.70 6.11
C ALA A 125 4.01 -24.06 7.24
N LEU A 126 4.35 -22.79 7.04
CA LEU A 126 5.28 -22.02 7.88
C LEU A 126 4.78 -21.87 9.32
N THR A 127 3.46 -21.76 9.53
CA THR A 127 2.83 -21.61 10.86
C THR A 127 2.06 -22.85 11.31
N GLY A 128 1.84 -23.82 10.42
CA GLY A 128 0.95 -24.96 10.66
C GLY A 128 -0.54 -24.63 10.67
N GLN A 129 -0.91 -23.36 10.46
CA GLN A 129 -2.30 -22.92 10.35
C GLN A 129 -2.92 -23.40 9.02
N LYS A 130 -4.16 -23.84 9.09
CA LYS A 130 -4.95 -24.28 7.94
C LYS A 130 -6.43 -24.04 8.21
N TRP A 131 -7.19 -23.85 7.14
CA TRP A 131 -8.65 -23.88 7.21
C TRP A 131 -9.12 -25.22 7.77
N ARG A 132 -10.05 -25.16 8.73
CA ARG A 132 -10.69 -26.36 9.31
C ARG A 132 -11.72 -26.91 8.33
N ASP A 133 -12.45 -25.99 7.71
CA ASP A 133 -13.46 -26.29 6.71
C ASP A 133 -12.89 -26.17 5.30
N LYS A 134 -13.48 -26.94 4.38
CA LYS A 134 -13.13 -26.89 2.96
C LYS A 134 -13.89 -25.81 2.21
N LYS A 135 -15.08 -25.47 2.69
CA LYS A 135 -15.91 -24.40 2.14
C LYS A 135 -15.57 -23.12 2.88
N ILE A 136 -14.93 -22.19 2.19
CA ILE A 136 -14.41 -20.95 2.73
C ILE A 136 -15.24 -19.82 2.11
N SER A 137 -15.76 -18.94 2.96
CA SER A 137 -16.47 -17.74 2.54
C SER A 137 -15.49 -16.58 2.38
N TYR A 138 -15.71 -15.71 1.39
CA TYR A 138 -15.00 -14.45 1.28
C TYR A 138 -15.94 -13.31 0.96
N SER A 139 -15.58 -12.10 1.39
CA SER A 139 -16.35 -10.89 1.09
C SER A 139 -15.41 -9.76 0.70
N ILE A 140 -15.80 -8.99 -0.32
CA ILE A 140 -15.03 -7.83 -0.79
C ILE A 140 -15.68 -6.57 -0.23
N SER A 141 -15.01 -5.92 0.72
CA SER A 141 -15.55 -4.78 1.47
C SER A 141 -15.61 -3.49 0.65
N ASN A 142 -14.61 -3.27 -0.20
CA ASN A 142 -14.52 -2.13 -1.12
C ASN A 142 -13.72 -2.50 -2.37
N PHE A 143 -13.70 -1.60 -3.35
CA PHE A 143 -13.07 -1.82 -4.65
C PHE A 143 -12.14 -0.66 -5.00
N THR A 144 -11.09 -0.95 -5.77
CA THR A 144 -10.25 0.08 -6.35
C THR A 144 -10.94 0.74 -7.55
N PRO A 145 -11.05 2.09 -7.60
CA PRO A 145 -11.65 2.78 -8.75
C PRO A 145 -10.79 2.65 -10.02
N LYS A 146 -9.51 2.30 -9.88
CA LYS A 146 -8.55 2.16 -10.99
C LYS A 146 -8.90 0.98 -11.92
N VAL A 147 -9.46 -0.08 -11.35
CA VAL A 147 -9.93 -1.27 -12.08
C VAL A 147 -11.46 -1.29 -12.19
N GLY A 148 -12.16 -0.75 -11.20
CA GLY A 148 -13.61 -0.78 -11.11
C GLY A 148 -14.14 -2.05 -10.45
N GLU A 149 -15.36 -1.97 -9.93
CA GLU A 149 -15.95 -3.02 -9.09
C GLU A 149 -16.06 -4.37 -9.81
N LYS A 150 -16.69 -4.41 -10.99
CA LYS A 150 -16.94 -5.66 -11.73
C LYS A 150 -15.66 -6.40 -12.07
N ASP A 151 -14.63 -5.65 -12.46
CA ASP A 151 -13.36 -6.22 -12.87
C ASP A 151 -12.51 -6.63 -11.67
N THR A 152 -12.59 -5.89 -10.55
CA THR A 152 -11.99 -6.31 -9.28
C THR A 152 -12.63 -7.61 -8.78
N GLN A 153 -13.96 -7.72 -8.79
CA GLN A 153 -14.69 -8.95 -8.42
C GLN A 153 -14.28 -10.12 -9.32
N ARG A 154 -14.19 -9.89 -10.63
CA ARG A 154 -13.78 -10.90 -11.62
C ARG A 154 -12.36 -11.39 -11.35
N ALA A 155 -11.42 -10.47 -11.11
CA ALA A 155 -10.02 -10.80 -10.83
C ALA A 155 -9.88 -11.62 -9.54
N ILE A 156 -10.58 -11.22 -8.47
CA ILE A 156 -10.57 -11.95 -7.19
C ILE A 156 -11.18 -13.35 -7.35
N ARG A 157 -12.31 -13.49 -8.05
CA ARG A 157 -12.91 -14.81 -8.36
C ARG A 157 -11.94 -15.71 -9.14
N GLN A 158 -11.25 -15.15 -10.12
CA GLN A 158 -10.24 -15.88 -10.89
C GLN A 158 -9.06 -16.32 -10.01
N ALA A 159 -8.59 -15.45 -9.10
CA ALA A 159 -7.52 -15.79 -8.16
C ALA A 159 -7.91 -16.96 -7.23
N PHE A 160 -9.14 -16.97 -6.69
CA PHE A 160 -9.63 -18.11 -5.90
C PHE A 160 -9.76 -19.39 -6.74
N ASN A 161 -10.19 -19.28 -8.00
CA ASN A 161 -10.30 -20.43 -8.90
C ASN A 161 -8.95 -21.12 -9.13
N VAL A 162 -7.83 -20.39 -9.16
CA VAL A 162 -6.49 -20.99 -9.27
C VAL A 162 -6.26 -22.01 -8.15
N TRP A 163 -6.62 -21.68 -6.91
CA TRP A 163 -6.49 -22.60 -5.76
C TRP A 163 -7.55 -23.71 -5.76
N GLN A 164 -8.79 -23.37 -6.11
CA GLN A 164 -9.90 -24.33 -6.14
C GLN A 164 -9.67 -25.47 -7.17
N THR A 165 -8.98 -25.18 -8.28
CA THR A 165 -8.73 -26.20 -9.33
C THR A 165 -7.76 -27.31 -8.90
N VAL A 166 -6.91 -27.06 -7.91
CA VAL A 166 -5.85 -27.98 -7.48
C VAL A 166 -5.99 -28.42 -6.01
N THR A 167 -7.06 -28.01 -5.34
CA THR A 167 -7.32 -28.36 -3.94
C THR A 167 -8.78 -28.79 -3.73
N PRO A 168 -9.10 -29.48 -2.62
CA PRO A 168 -10.49 -29.74 -2.25
C PRO A 168 -11.24 -28.53 -1.68
N LEU A 169 -10.62 -27.34 -1.66
CA LEU A 169 -11.24 -26.13 -1.11
C LEU A 169 -12.27 -25.58 -2.09
N SER A 170 -13.33 -24.97 -1.57
CA SER A 170 -14.28 -24.19 -2.36
C SER A 170 -14.46 -22.81 -1.77
N PHE A 171 -14.54 -21.80 -2.63
CA PHE A 171 -14.65 -20.40 -2.22
C PHE A 171 -16.03 -19.85 -2.59
N GLN A 172 -16.75 -19.30 -1.60
CA GLN A 172 -18.06 -18.69 -1.79
C GLN A 172 -17.99 -17.20 -1.49
N GLU A 173 -18.30 -16.38 -2.50
CA GLU A 173 -18.48 -14.95 -2.28
C GLU A 173 -19.77 -14.69 -1.50
N VAL A 174 -19.67 -13.90 -0.44
CA VAL A 174 -20.81 -13.35 0.30
C VAL A 174 -20.83 -11.84 0.05
N PRO A 175 -21.96 -11.26 -0.38
CA PRO A 175 -22.05 -9.82 -0.57
C PRO A 175 -21.75 -9.05 0.72
N TYR A 176 -20.93 -8.00 0.63
CA TYR A 176 -20.56 -7.21 1.80
C TYR A 176 -21.76 -6.57 2.52
N SER A 177 -22.84 -6.31 1.81
CA SER A 177 -24.10 -5.85 2.42
C SER A 177 -24.67 -6.85 3.42
N GLU A 178 -24.52 -8.15 3.19
CA GLU A 178 -25.00 -9.20 4.10
C GLU A 178 -24.13 -9.26 5.36
N ILE A 179 -22.81 -9.22 5.19
CA ILE A 179 -21.82 -9.13 6.28
C ILE A 179 -22.13 -7.93 7.21
N LYS A 180 -22.32 -6.75 6.62
CA LYS A 180 -22.57 -5.50 7.37
C LYS A 180 -23.89 -5.53 8.16
N ASN A 181 -24.92 -6.16 7.61
CA ASN A 181 -26.25 -6.18 8.23
C ASN A 181 -26.36 -7.22 9.35
N ASP A 182 -25.74 -8.39 9.15
CA ASP A 182 -25.82 -9.50 10.10
C ASP A 182 -24.79 -9.41 11.23
N GLY A 183 -23.81 -8.48 11.13
CA GLY A 183 -22.68 -8.39 12.06
C GLY A 183 -21.79 -9.64 12.04
N LYS A 184 -21.83 -10.41 10.95
CA LYS A 184 -21.00 -11.59 10.71
C LYS A 184 -19.84 -11.20 9.81
N GLU A 185 -18.71 -11.86 9.99
CA GLU A 185 -17.55 -11.77 9.09
C GLU A 185 -17.49 -13.02 8.20
N ALA A 186 -16.96 -12.85 6.98
CA ALA A 186 -16.59 -13.99 6.15
C ALA A 186 -15.25 -14.59 6.66
N ASP A 187 -14.90 -15.79 6.21
CA ASP A 187 -13.60 -16.38 6.56
C ASP A 187 -12.42 -15.55 6.01
N ILE A 188 -12.64 -14.85 4.89
CA ILE A 188 -11.65 -13.97 4.26
C ILE A 188 -12.32 -12.62 3.94
N MET A 189 -11.94 -11.56 4.65
CA MET A 189 -12.30 -10.21 4.27
C MET A 189 -11.25 -9.63 3.31
N ILE A 190 -11.71 -9.03 2.21
CA ILE A 190 -10.85 -8.43 1.20
C ILE A 190 -11.13 -6.95 1.09
N PHE A 191 -10.11 -6.10 1.21
CA PHE A 191 -10.27 -4.67 1.02
C PHE A 191 -9.00 -3.97 0.54
N PHE A 192 -9.19 -2.75 0.06
CA PHE A 192 -8.17 -1.82 -0.38
C PHE A 192 -8.05 -0.69 0.63
N ALA A 193 -6.83 -0.36 1.05
CA ALA A 193 -6.57 0.74 1.97
C ALA A 193 -5.17 1.34 1.76
N SER A 194 -4.96 2.57 2.21
CA SER A 194 -3.67 3.27 2.12
C SER A 194 -3.11 3.48 3.53
N GLY A 195 -1.78 3.48 3.67
CA GLY A 195 -1.12 3.74 4.95
C GLY A 195 -1.59 2.82 6.08
N PHE A 196 -1.84 3.39 7.27
CA PHE A 196 -2.37 2.63 8.41
C PHE A 196 -3.85 2.29 8.23
N HIS A 197 -4.17 0.99 8.28
CA HIS A 197 -5.49 0.48 7.91
C HIS A 197 -6.08 -0.54 8.91
N GLY A 198 -5.76 -0.38 10.20
CA GLY A 198 -6.40 -1.13 11.29
C GLY A 198 -5.66 -2.39 11.73
N ASP A 199 -4.49 -2.67 11.16
CA ASP A 199 -3.59 -3.73 11.59
C ASP A 199 -2.17 -3.20 11.88
N SER A 200 -1.23 -4.09 12.21
CA SER A 200 0.16 -3.73 12.55
C SER A 200 1.09 -3.65 11.33
N SER A 201 0.56 -3.52 10.12
CA SER A 201 1.31 -3.61 8.86
C SER A 201 0.88 -2.51 7.89
N PRO A 202 1.18 -1.23 8.17
CA PRO A 202 0.76 -0.12 7.32
C PRO A 202 1.39 -0.22 5.93
N PHE A 203 0.66 0.22 4.91
CA PHE A 203 1.18 0.35 3.54
C PHE A 203 2.10 1.57 3.40
N ASP A 204 2.99 1.50 2.40
CA ASP A 204 4.03 2.48 2.13
C ASP A 204 3.75 3.38 0.91
N GLY A 205 2.55 3.27 0.32
CA GLY A 205 2.11 4.03 -0.84
C GLY A 205 2.61 3.43 -2.16
N GLU A 206 2.43 4.12 -3.28
CA GLU A 206 2.75 3.59 -4.63
C GLU A 206 4.19 3.09 -4.78
N GLY A 207 4.36 1.83 -5.20
CA GLY A 207 5.65 1.18 -5.33
C GLY A 207 6.17 0.71 -3.97
N GLY A 208 6.15 -0.60 -3.72
CA GLY A 208 6.58 -1.16 -2.45
C GLY A 208 5.77 -2.39 -2.09
N PHE A 209 5.01 -2.30 -0.99
CA PHE A 209 4.16 -3.36 -0.47
C PHE A 209 2.82 -3.36 -1.19
N LEU A 210 2.67 -4.22 -2.19
CA LEU A 210 1.45 -4.26 -3.00
C LEU A 210 0.22 -4.71 -2.20
N ALA A 211 0.42 -5.71 -1.34
CA ALA A 211 -0.63 -6.37 -0.59
C ALA A 211 -0.03 -7.25 0.51
N HIS A 212 -0.85 -7.56 1.51
CA HIS A 212 -0.57 -8.62 2.47
C HIS A 212 -1.81 -9.45 2.77
N ALA A 213 -1.60 -10.64 3.34
CA ALA A 213 -2.66 -11.48 3.83
C ALA A 213 -2.24 -12.19 5.11
N TYR A 214 -3.22 -12.51 5.96
CA TYR A 214 -3.00 -13.24 7.21
C TYR A 214 -3.24 -14.75 7.03
N PHE A 215 -2.54 -15.55 7.84
CA PHE A 215 -2.76 -16.99 7.87
C PHE A 215 -4.18 -17.34 8.36
N PRO A 216 -4.73 -18.51 7.96
CA PRO A 216 -6.05 -18.96 8.39
C PRO A 216 -6.23 -18.91 9.92
N GLY A 217 -7.32 -18.29 10.39
CA GLY A 217 -7.55 -18.09 11.81
C GLY A 217 -8.89 -17.44 12.14
N ALA A 218 -9.04 -17.00 13.39
CA ALA A 218 -10.20 -16.20 13.81
C ALA A 218 -9.84 -14.70 13.78
N GLY A 219 -10.86 -13.84 13.74
CA GLY A 219 -10.66 -12.39 13.56
C GLY A 219 -10.06 -12.11 12.19
N ILE A 220 -8.99 -11.32 12.12
CA ILE A 220 -8.30 -10.98 10.86
C ILE A 220 -7.62 -12.16 10.15
N GLY A 221 -7.73 -13.38 10.69
CA GLY A 221 -7.03 -14.56 10.21
C GLY A 221 -7.58 -15.08 8.87
N GLY A 222 -6.96 -14.67 7.77
CA GLY A 222 -7.37 -15.01 6.41
C GLY A 222 -7.54 -13.77 5.55
N ASP A 223 -7.74 -12.62 6.18
CA ASP A 223 -7.97 -11.34 5.52
C ASP A 223 -6.83 -10.97 4.58
N THR A 224 -7.19 -10.35 3.47
CA THR A 224 -6.28 -9.94 2.41
C THR A 224 -6.47 -8.47 2.11
N HIS A 225 -5.42 -7.68 2.32
CA HIS A 225 -5.46 -6.24 2.15
C HIS A 225 -4.58 -5.87 0.95
N PHE A 226 -5.07 -4.96 0.12
CA PHE A 226 -4.38 -4.42 -1.04
C PHE A 226 -4.08 -2.95 -0.82
N ASP A 227 -2.88 -2.47 -1.19
CA ASP A 227 -2.57 -1.05 -1.09
C ASP A 227 -3.40 -0.24 -2.11
N SER A 228 -4.27 0.66 -1.65
CA SER A 228 -5.07 1.49 -2.57
C SER A 228 -4.27 2.54 -3.32
N ASP A 229 -3.03 2.83 -2.93
CA ASP A 229 -2.17 3.80 -3.61
C ASP A 229 -1.58 3.22 -4.90
N GLU A 230 -1.45 1.90 -5.02
CA GLU A 230 -0.88 1.22 -6.20
C GLU A 230 -1.72 1.42 -7.48
N PRO A 231 -1.10 1.57 -8.67
CA PRO A 231 -1.78 1.75 -9.94
C PRO A 231 -2.34 0.41 -10.48
N TRP A 232 -3.28 -0.19 -9.75
CA TRP A 232 -3.89 -1.48 -10.09
C TRP A 232 -4.41 -1.54 -11.53
N THR A 233 -4.05 -2.62 -12.24
CA THR A 233 -4.49 -2.94 -13.60
C THR A 233 -4.86 -4.43 -13.70
N LEU A 234 -5.54 -4.83 -14.78
CA LEU A 234 -6.02 -6.21 -15.01
C LEU A 234 -5.01 -7.15 -15.68
N GLY A 235 -3.77 -6.70 -15.86
CA GLY A 235 -2.70 -7.47 -16.48
C GLY A 235 -1.44 -6.64 -16.59
N ASN A 236 -0.37 -7.22 -17.12
CA ASN A 236 0.88 -6.49 -17.36
C ASN A 236 0.65 -5.46 -18.47
N ALA A 237 0.27 -4.24 -18.10
CA ALA A 237 0.46 -3.09 -18.97
C ALA A 237 1.97 -2.84 -19.04
N ASN A 238 2.66 -3.60 -19.89
CA ASN A 238 4.05 -3.44 -20.34
C ASN A 238 4.97 -2.67 -19.37
N HIS A 239 5.47 -3.34 -18.34
CA HIS A 239 6.72 -2.95 -17.68
C HIS A 239 7.92 -3.73 -18.26
N ASP A 240 7.72 -4.30 -19.44
CA ASP A 240 8.65 -5.16 -20.17
C ASP A 240 9.23 -4.30 -21.30
N GLY A 241 10.18 -3.45 -20.95
CA GLY A 241 11.13 -2.97 -21.95
C GLY A 241 11.83 -4.18 -22.56
N GLU A 242 11.76 -4.29 -23.88
CA GLU A 242 12.54 -5.19 -24.73
C GLU A 242 12.02 -6.63 -24.90
N THR A 243 10.99 -6.75 -25.76
CA THR A 243 10.66 -7.99 -26.44
C THR A 243 11.77 -8.34 -27.44
N THR A 244 12.81 -9.05 -27.00
CA THR A 244 13.70 -9.74 -27.95
C THR A 244 13.10 -11.09 -28.31
N SER A 245 12.59 -11.14 -29.53
CA SER A 245 12.30 -12.36 -30.26
C SER A 245 13.57 -13.22 -30.41
N SER A 246 13.53 -14.45 -29.91
CA SER A 246 14.25 -15.60 -30.48
C SER A 246 13.38 -16.83 -30.17
N ARG A 247 12.76 -17.55 -31.12
CA ARG A 247 13.33 -18.35 -32.23
C ARG A 247 14.62 -19.06 -31.81
N HIS A 248 14.47 -20.23 -31.18
CA HIS A 248 14.63 -21.52 -31.85
C HIS A 248 13.88 -22.62 -31.09
#